data_AF-Q0R4L4-F1
#
_entry.id   AF-Q0R4L4-F1
#
_cell.length_a   1.000
_cell.length_b   1.000
_cell.length_c   1.000
_cell.angle_alpha   90.00
_cell.angle_beta   90.00
_cell.angle_gamma   90.00
#
_symmetry.space_group_name_H-M   'P 1'
#
loop_
_entity.id
_entity.type
_entity.pdbx_description
1 polymer ?
#
loop_
_entity_poly.entity_id
_entity_poly.type
_entity_poly.pdbx_seq_one_letter_code
_entity_poly.pdbx_strand_id
1 'polypeptide(L)'
;MLQDWLAARVLPHRRLHDATGALVGLLIPGGRPGSWWTLDACVETAPYGDETAWSFPPASGDIVDGWLRGRGSSDSKLAAAMFCHIAADLAPAHTNARAGSPCSWTSMSTPAASAALAPTSPTRPRLARPG
;
A
#
# COMPACT_ATOMS: atom_id res chain seq x y z
N MET A 1 4.93 3.52 -13.49
CA MET A 1 5.96 3.91 -12.51
C MET A 1 6.01 2.98 -11.30
N LEU A 2 4.99 2.95 -10.42
CA LEU A 2 5.02 2.10 -9.21
C LEU A 2 5.04 0.60 -9.53
N GLN A 3 4.20 0.17 -10.46
CA GLN A 3 4.17 -1.22 -10.90
C GLN A 3 5.51 -1.65 -11.53
N ASP A 4 6.12 -0.77 -12.32
CA ASP A 4 7.41 -1.03 -12.95
C ASP A 4 8.51 -1.14 -11.90
N TRP A 5 8.47 -0.32 -10.85
CA TRP A 5 9.40 -0.40 -9.72
C TRP A 5 9.31 -1.74 -8.98
N LEU A 6 8.09 -2.24 -8.77
CA LEU A 6 7.84 -3.55 -8.14
C LEU A 6 8.29 -4.70 -9.07
N ALA A 7 7.95 -4.62 -10.35
CA ALA A 7 8.32 -5.62 -11.35
C ALA A 7 9.84 -5.73 -11.52
N ALA A 8 10.55 -4.59 -11.56
CA ALA A 8 12.01 -4.54 -11.64
C ALA A 8 12.71 -5.21 -10.44
N ARG A 9 12.01 -5.35 -9.31
CA ARG A 9 12.50 -6.01 -8.09
C ARG A 9 11.92 -7.41 -7.90
N VAL A 10 11.17 -7.92 -8.88
CA VAL A 10 10.53 -9.23 -8.85
C VAL A 10 9.62 -9.38 -7.62
N LEU A 11 8.99 -8.27 -7.20
CA LEU A 11 8.07 -8.30 -6.08
C LEU A 11 6.69 -8.74 -6.54
N PRO A 12 6.14 -9.83 -5.97
CA PRO A 12 4.80 -10.28 -6.32
C PRO A 12 3.79 -9.21 -5.92
N HIS A 13 2.94 -8.82 -6.85
CA HIS A 13 1.89 -7.83 -6.61
C HIS A 13 0.66 -8.16 -7.44
N ARG A 14 -0.50 -7.74 -6.95
CA ARG A 14 -1.79 -7.89 -7.62
C ARG A 14 -2.39 -6.53 -7.90
N ARG A 15 -2.96 -6.38 -9.10
CA ARG A 15 -3.82 -5.23 -9.43
C ARG A 15 -5.18 -5.41 -8.78
N LEU A 16 -5.66 -4.37 -8.11
CA LEU A 16 -7.01 -4.31 -7.56
C LEU A 16 -7.88 -3.45 -8.48
N HIS A 17 -9.03 -3.97 -8.85
CA HIS A 17 -9.99 -3.28 -9.72
C HIS A 17 -11.30 -3.06 -8.98
N ASP A 18 -11.97 -1.94 -9.26
CA ASP A 18 -13.32 -1.69 -8.76
C ASP A 18 -14.39 -2.41 -9.62
N ALA A 19 -15.66 -2.20 -9.29
CA ALA A 19 -16.79 -2.81 -10.00
C ALA A 19 -16.91 -2.36 -11.47
N THR A 20 -16.29 -1.24 -11.85
CA THR A 20 -16.26 -0.73 -13.23
C THR A 20 -15.07 -1.28 -14.02
N GLY A 21 -14.14 -1.99 -13.34
CA GLY A 21 -12.90 -2.49 -13.92
C GLY A 21 -11.75 -1.48 -13.85
N ALA A 22 -11.94 -0.31 -13.25
CA ALA A 22 -10.88 0.68 -13.10
C ALA A 22 -9.83 0.19 -12.08
N LEU A 23 -8.55 0.41 -12.38
CA LEU A 23 -7.45 0.07 -11.46
C LEU A 23 -7.48 1.04 -10.27
N VAL A 24 -7.69 0.51 -9.06
CA VAL A 24 -7.84 1.32 -7.83
C VAL A 24 -6.72 1.10 -6.81
N GLY A 25 -5.84 0.12 -7.03
CA GLY A 25 -4.72 -0.11 -6.13
C GLY A 25 -3.80 -1.25 -6.56
N LEU A 26 -2.69 -1.35 -5.84
CA LEU A 26 -1.74 -2.45 -5.94
C LEU A 26 -1.61 -3.11 -4.57
N LEU A 27 -1.84 -4.43 -4.53
CA LEU A 27 -1.68 -5.24 -3.33
C LEU A 27 -0.37 -6.02 -3.42
N ILE A 28 0.49 -5.86 -2.42
CA ILE A 28 1.67 -6.71 -2.22
C ILE A 28 1.33 -7.70 -1.10
N PRO A 29 1.06 -8.97 -1.41
CA PRO A 29 0.66 -9.94 -0.40
C PRO A 29 1.84 -10.33 0.50
N GLY A 30 1.57 -10.49 1.80
CA GLY A 30 2.51 -11.12 2.72
C GLY A 30 2.66 -12.62 2.42
N GLY A 31 3.84 -13.18 2.71
CA GLY A 31 4.16 -14.57 2.38
C GLY A 31 3.82 -15.62 3.45
N ARG A 32 3.20 -15.26 4.58
CA ARG A 32 2.92 -16.20 5.68
C ARG A 32 1.42 -16.28 6.01
N PRO A 33 0.87 -17.49 6.25
CA PRO A 33 -0.51 -17.62 6.73
C PRO A 33 -0.66 -17.06 8.15
N GLY A 34 -1.80 -16.44 8.46
CA GLY A 34 -2.11 -15.91 9.79
C GLY A 34 -2.77 -14.53 9.78
N SER A 35 -2.76 -13.85 10.93
CA SER A 35 -3.39 -12.55 11.15
C SER A 35 -2.65 -11.37 10.50
N TRP A 36 -3.48 -10.39 10.14
CA TRP A 36 -3.33 -9.29 9.19
C TRP A 36 -3.35 -7.78 9.60
N TRP A 37 -2.26 -7.04 9.70
CA TRP A 37 -2.11 -5.55 9.66
C TRP A 37 -1.84 -4.90 8.29
N THR A 38 -2.86 -4.38 7.62
CA THR A 38 -2.68 -3.69 6.33
C THR A 38 -2.11 -2.29 6.54
N LEU A 39 -0.90 -2.01 6.02
CA LEU A 39 -0.46 -0.62 5.79
C LEU A 39 -1.19 -0.10 4.56
N ASP A 40 -1.63 1.16 4.50
CA ASP A 40 -2.33 1.70 3.33
C ASP A 40 -1.84 3.11 3.01
N ALA A 41 -1.58 3.40 1.73
CA ALA A 41 -1.17 4.72 1.27
C ALA A 41 -1.75 5.05 -0.11
N CYS A 42 -2.36 6.23 -0.19
CA CYS A 42 -2.91 6.78 -1.42
C CYS A 42 -1.80 7.42 -2.27
N VAL A 43 -1.68 6.98 -3.53
CA VAL A 43 -0.71 7.55 -4.47
C VAL A 43 -1.23 8.85 -5.11
N GLU A 44 -2.55 9.00 -5.18
CA GLU A 44 -3.20 10.21 -5.65
C GLU A 44 -2.95 11.38 -4.70
N THR A 45 -3.00 12.59 -5.25
CA THR A 45 -2.87 13.80 -4.47
C THR A 45 -4.04 14.73 -4.71
N ALA A 46 -4.36 15.54 -3.69
CA ALA A 46 -5.23 16.68 -3.88
C ALA A 46 -4.73 17.59 -5.02
N PRO A 47 -5.64 18.32 -5.70
CA PRO A 47 -5.28 19.31 -6.71
C PRO A 47 -4.28 20.35 -6.16
N TYR A 48 -3.52 20.97 -7.05
CA TYR A 48 -2.51 21.96 -6.65
C TYR A 48 -3.12 23.28 -6.15
N GLY A 49 -4.35 23.58 -6.55
CA GLY A 49 -5.00 24.87 -6.26
C GLY A 49 -4.38 25.98 -7.09
N ASP A 50 -4.28 27.18 -6.52
CA ASP A 50 -3.56 28.30 -7.14
C ASP A 50 -2.05 28.06 -7.07
N GLU A 51 -1.44 27.75 -8.21
CA GLU A 51 0.00 27.49 -8.30
C GLU A 51 0.85 28.72 -7.98
N THR A 52 0.32 29.93 -8.13
CA THR A 52 1.06 31.17 -7.81
C THR A 52 1.23 31.40 -6.32
N ALA A 53 0.40 30.75 -5.48
CA ALA A 53 0.52 30.78 -4.04
C ALA A 53 1.65 29.86 -3.52
N TRP A 54 2.22 29.00 -4.37
CA TRP A 54 3.32 28.12 -3.97
C TRP A 54 4.67 28.84 -4.09
N SER A 55 5.50 28.71 -3.07
CA SER A 55 6.88 29.25 -3.10
C SER A 55 7.83 28.44 -4.01
N PHE A 56 7.38 27.32 -4.57
CA PHE A 56 8.09 26.45 -5.51
C PHE A 56 7.08 25.64 -6.34
N PRO A 57 7.42 25.14 -7.54
CA PRO A 57 6.49 24.36 -8.35
C PRO A 57 5.95 23.14 -7.58
N PRO A 58 4.62 22.92 -7.53
CA PRO A 58 4.01 21.85 -6.73
C PRO A 58 4.45 20.45 -7.18
N ALA A 59 4.88 20.28 -8.43
CA ALA A 59 5.38 19.01 -8.97
C ALA A 59 6.92 18.92 -9.02
N SER A 60 7.64 19.75 -8.26
CA SER A 60 9.12 19.82 -8.26
C SER A 60 9.80 18.49 -7.95
N GLY A 61 9.45 17.84 -6.83
CA GLY A 61 10.07 16.59 -6.40
C GLY A 61 11.57 16.71 -6.09
N ASP A 62 12.05 17.92 -5.85
CA ASP A 62 13.45 18.21 -5.54
C ASP A 62 13.72 18.19 -4.04
N ILE A 63 15.00 18.08 -3.68
CA ILE A 63 15.47 18.18 -2.30
C ILE A 63 16.17 19.53 -2.13
N VAL A 64 15.63 20.38 -1.26
CA VAL A 64 16.20 21.68 -0.92
C VAL A 64 16.30 21.80 0.59
N ASP A 65 17.49 22.14 1.09
CA ASP A 65 17.80 22.26 2.52
C ASP A 65 17.40 21.02 3.35
N GLY A 66 17.54 19.83 2.74
CA GLY A 66 17.19 18.55 3.37
C GLY A 66 15.70 18.19 3.30
N TRP A 67 14.86 19.00 2.67
CA TRP A 67 13.43 18.75 2.53
C TRP A 67 13.07 18.31 1.11
N LEU A 68 12.35 17.18 0.98
CA LEU A 68 11.72 16.78 -0.27
C LEU A 68 10.46 17.63 -0.49
N ARG A 69 10.48 18.47 -1.51
CA ARG A 69 9.39 19.39 -1.82
C ARG A 69 8.47 18.81 -2.88
N GLY A 70 7.21 19.22 -2.82
CA GLY A 70 6.19 18.85 -3.79
C GLY A 70 4.89 18.34 -3.17
N ARG A 71 3.80 18.48 -3.92
CA ARG A 71 2.49 17.95 -3.57
C ARG A 71 2.58 16.43 -3.51
N GLY A 72 2.19 15.92 -2.35
CA GLY A 72 2.18 14.50 -2.08
C GLY A 72 3.46 13.96 -1.48
N SER A 73 4.54 14.74 -1.43
CA SER A 73 5.79 14.32 -0.82
C SER A 73 5.56 13.87 0.63
N SER A 74 4.80 14.64 1.43
CA SER A 74 4.40 14.21 2.78
C SER A 74 3.08 13.43 2.85
N ASP A 75 2.16 13.61 1.89
CA ASP A 75 0.78 13.09 1.95
C ASP A 75 0.30 12.58 0.56
N SER A 76 0.50 11.31 0.20
CA SER A 76 1.15 10.26 1.00
C SER A 76 2.20 9.46 0.22
N LYS A 77 2.83 10.08 -0.79
CA LYS A 77 3.81 9.41 -1.66
C LYS A 77 5.04 8.92 -0.89
N LEU A 78 5.48 9.63 0.16
CA LEU A 78 6.53 9.12 1.05
C LEU A 78 6.12 7.81 1.73
N ALA A 79 4.90 7.73 2.28
CA ALA A 79 4.40 6.51 2.88
C ALA A 79 4.38 5.37 1.86
N ALA A 80 3.82 5.59 0.67
CA ALA A 80 3.80 4.61 -0.43
C ALA A 80 5.22 4.14 -0.82
N ALA A 81 6.20 5.04 -0.86
CA ALA A 81 7.59 4.68 -1.14
C ALA A 81 8.19 3.83 -0.01
N MET A 82 8.05 4.24 1.25
CA MET A 82 8.53 3.47 2.40
C MET A 82 7.93 2.06 2.43
N PHE A 83 6.65 1.97 2.12
CA PHE A 83 5.86 0.75 2.02
C PHE A 83 6.40 -0.24 0.98
N CYS A 84 6.74 0.27 -0.22
CA CYS A 84 7.43 -0.51 -1.24
C CYS A 84 8.78 -1.04 -0.77
N HIS A 85 9.57 -0.19 -0.11
CA HIS A 85 10.90 -0.55 0.37
C HIS A 85 10.84 -1.59 1.50
N ILE A 86 9.91 -1.44 2.45
CA ILE A 86 9.65 -2.45 3.49
C ILE A 86 9.31 -3.80 2.85
N ALA A 87 8.43 -3.82 1.84
CA ALA A 87 8.10 -5.06 1.15
C ALA A 87 9.30 -5.68 0.43
N ALA A 88 10.15 -4.85 -0.20
CA ALA A 88 11.37 -5.28 -0.85
C ALA A 88 12.37 -5.90 0.12
N ASP A 89 12.56 -5.28 1.29
CA ASP A 89 13.49 -5.73 2.31
C ASP A 89 13.03 -7.02 2.98
N LEU A 90 11.71 -7.21 3.11
CA LEU A 90 11.14 -8.43 3.69
C LEU A 90 11.08 -9.59 2.70
N ALA A 91 11.00 -9.34 1.39
CA ALA A 91 10.86 -10.38 0.35
C ALA A 91 11.91 -11.51 0.44
N PRO A 92 13.22 -11.26 0.64
CA PRO A 92 14.23 -12.31 0.83
C PRO A 92 14.02 -13.15 2.11
N ALA A 93 13.47 -12.57 3.18
CA ALA A 93 13.19 -13.31 4.42
C ALA A 93 12.06 -14.34 4.26
N HIS A 94 11.25 -14.23 3.20
CA HIS A 94 10.18 -15.17 2.88
C HIS A 94 10.66 -16.42 2.14
N THR A 95 11.85 -16.42 1.52
CA THR A 95 12.40 -17.61 0.85
C THR A 95 13.02 -18.62 1.82
N ASN A 96 13.33 -18.21 3.06
CA ASN A 96 14.03 -19.05 4.04
C ASN A 96 13.22 -19.37 5.32
N ALA A 97 11.97 -18.93 5.39
CA ALA A 97 11.12 -19.13 6.56
C ALA A 97 10.31 -20.42 6.45
N ARG A 98 10.78 -21.49 7.11
CA ARG A 98 9.94 -22.64 7.44
C ARG A 98 8.68 -22.17 8.18
N ALA A 99 7.54 -22.73 7.80
CA ALA A 99 6.22 -22.46 8.33
C ALA A 99 6.23 -22.35 9.88
N GLY A 100 5.97 -21.16 10.41
CA GLY A 100 5.92 -20.93 11.86
C GLY A 100 5.79 -19.44 12.21
N SER A 101 4.54 -18.99 12.38
CA SER A 101 4.08 -17.75 13.04
C SER A 101 4.24 -16.40 12.31
N PRO A 102 3.28 -15.45 12.49
CA PRO A 102 2.97 -14.41 11.51
C PRO A 102 3.26 -12.99 12.01
N CYS A 103 3.83 -12.12 11.17
CA CYS A 103 3.59 -10.67 11.16
C CYS A 103 4.41 -10.00 10.04
N SER A 104 3.73 -9.46 9.00
CA SER A 104 4.14 -8.30 8.17
C SER A 104 3.32 -8.24 6.86
N TRP A 105 2.77 -7.08 6.46
CA TRP A 105 2.55 -6.71 5.04
C TRP A 105 2.13 -5.24 4.89
N THR A 106 2.21 -4.79 3.64
CA THR A 106 2.06 -3.40 3.22
C THR A 106 1.10 -3.33 2.01
N SER A 107 0.00 -2.59 2.12
CA SER A 107 -0.88 -2.20 1.00
C SER A 107 -0.62 -0.75 0.59
N MET A 108 -0.88 -0.46 -0.69
CA MET A 108 -0.97 0.88 -1.24
C MET A 108 -2.28 0.95 -2.01
N SER A 109 -3.27 1.58 -1.40
CA SER A 109 -4.62 1.67 -1.93
C SER A 109 -5.06 3.14 -1.97
N THR A 110 -5.86 3.46 -2.99
CA THR A 110 -6.66 4.68 -3.00
C THR A 110 -7.82 4.54 -1.99
N PRO A 111 -8.51 5.63 -1.59
CA PRO A 111 -9.64 5.57 -0.66
C PRO A 111 -10.73 4.55 -1.06
N ALA A 112 -10.91 4.32 -2.37
CA ALA A 112 -11.87 3.35 -2.89
C ALA A 112 -11.49 1.87 -2.62
N ALA A 113 -10.19 1.56 -2.54
CA ALA A 113 -9.71 0.19 -2.34
C ALA A 113 -9.73 -0.25 -0.87
N SER A 114 -9.69 0.69 0.08
CA SER A 114 -9.86 0.41 1.52
C SER A 114 -11.22 -0.27 1.83
N ALA A 115 -12.28 0.04 1.07
CA ALA A 115 -13.59 -0.61 1.21
C ALA A 115 -13.61 -2.07 0.70
N ALA A 116 -12.75 -2.41 -0.27
CA ALA A 116 -12.66 -3.75 -0.84
C ALA A 116 -11.78 -4.72 -0.01
N LEU A 117 -10.97 -4.18 0.89
CA LEU A 117 -10.06 -4.92 1.78
C LEU A 117 -10.69 -5.26 3.15
N ALA A 118 -11.94 -4.86 3.40
CA ALA A 118 -12.64 -5.23 4.62
C ALA A 118 -12.72 -6.76 4.74
N PRO A 119 -12.29 -7.36 5.87
CA PRO A 119 -12.46 -8.80 6.07
C PRO A 119 -13.95 -9.10 6.07
N THR A 120 -14.44 -9.83 5.06
CA THR A 120 -15.66 -10.61 5.24
C THR A 120 -15.36 -11.63 6.31
N SER A 121 -15.66 -11.27 7.56
CA SER A 121 -15.62 -12.23 8.66
C SER A 121 -16.48 -13.42 8.24
N PRO A 122 -15.94 -14.65 8.14
CA PRO A 122 -16.82 -15.80 8.05
C PRO A 122 -17.62 -15.80 9.34
N THR A 123 -18.93 -15.59 9.22
CA THR A 123 -19.88 -15.72 10.30
C THR A 123 -19.59 -17.03 11.00
N ARG A 124 -19.04 -16.96 12.22
CA ARG A 124 -18.79 -18.12 13.06
C ARG A 124 -20.14 -18.82 13.24
N PRO A 125 -20.35 -20.06 12.77
CA PRO A 125 -21.60 -20.74 13.04
C PRO A 125 -21.76 -20.84 14.56
N ARG A 126 -22.86 -20.30 15.07
CA ARG A 126 -23.22 -20.34 16.47
C ARG A 126 -23.40 -21.80 16.84
N LEU A 127 -22.41 -22.38 17.53
CA LEU A 127 -22.51 -23.74 18.06
C LEU A 127 -23.73 -23.77 18.99
N ALA A 128 -24.78 -24.49 18.58
CA ALA A 128 -25.92 -24.74 19.45
C ALA A 128 -25.41 -25.46 20.71
N ARG A 129 -25.67 -24.89 21.87
CA ARG A 129 -25.44 -25.58 23.15
C ARG A 129 -26.51 -26.68 23.29
N PRO A 130 -26.14 -27.94 23.54
CA PRO A 130 -27.07 -28.93 24.04
C PRO A 130 -27.19 -28.79 25.57
N GLY A 131 -28.42 -28.81 26.09
CA GLY A 131 -28.77 -28.81 27.51
C GLY A 131 -29.72 -27.69 27.88
#